data_AF-A0A0E0M570-F1
#
_entry.id   AF-A0A0E0M570-F1
#
_cell.length_a   1.000
_cell.length_b   1.000
_cell.length_c   1.000
_cell.angle_alpha   90.00
_cell.angle_beta   90.00
_cell.angle_gamma   90.00
#
_symmetry.space_group_name_H-M   'P 1'
#
loop_
_entity.id
_entity.type
_entity.pdbx_description
1 polymer ?
#
loop_
_entity_poly.entity_id
_entity_poly.type
_entity_poly.pdbx_seq_one_letter_code
_entity_poly.pdbx_strand_id
1 'polypeptide(L)'
;MALEIILRLDIAQEGRALSTSEINLRRQLKSRVMGLAVIERARKRQASRITNLRAGDAKTKYFHLKVNGQRRKNFIQRLKDGQLWKTRHEDKEVIIRNHFQAIMASPSQRSIDF
;
A
#
# COMPACT_ATOMS: atom_id res chain seq x y z
N MET A 1 -23.71 15.46 -10.15
CA MET A 1 -24.75 14.55 -10.70
C MET A 1 -24.72 13.15 -10.08
N ALA A 2 -23.78 12.24 -10.34
CA ALA A 2 -23.82 10.87 -9.78
C ALA A 2 -23.75 10.81 -8.24
N LEU A 3 -22.80 11.53 -7.63
CA LEU A 3 -22.67 11.63 -6.16
C LEU A 3 -23.90 12.27 -5.49
N GLU A 4 -24.48 13.25 -6.15
CA GLU A 4 -25.68 13.95 -5.67
C GLU A 4 -26.91 13.03 -5.69
N ILE A 5 -27.08 12.21 -6.74
CA ILE A 5 -28.16 11.22 -6.80
C ILE A 5 -27.96 10.16 -5.72
N ILE A 6 -26.73 9.67 -5.52
CA ILE A 6 -26.41 8.76 -4.42
C ILE A 6 -26.79 9.38 -3.07
N LEU A 7 -26.41 10.64 -2.82
CA LEU A 7 -26.71 11.34 -1.58
C LEU A 7 -28.23 11.48 -1.36
N ARG A 8 -28.99 11.87 -2.39
CA ARG A 8 -30.45 11.97 -2.29
C ARG A 8 -31.11 10.62 -1.98
N LEU A 9 -30.62 9.54 -2.58
CA LEU A 9 -31.09 8.17 -2.30
C LEU A 9 -30.69 7.70 -0.90
N ASP A 10 -29.51 8.10 -0.41
CA ASP A 10 -29.06 7.81 0.95
C ASP A 10 -29.98 8.51 1.97
N ILE A 11 -30.30 9.80 1.77
CA ILE A 11 -31.25 10.56 2.61
C ILE A 11 -32.65 9.95 2.54
N ALA A 12 -33.14 9.59 1.36
CA ALA A 12 -34.46 8.98 1.20
C ALA A 12 -34.58 7.64 1.96
N GLN A 13 -33.49 6.89 2.08
CA GLN A 13 -33.43 5.62 2.80
C GLN A 13 -33.61 5.80 4.33
N GLU A 14 -33.36 7.00 4.87
CA GLU A 14 -33.58 7.30 6.29
C GLU A 14 -35.08 7.47 6.61
N GLY A 15 -35.88 7.94 5.64
CA GLY A 15 -37.31 8.21 5.83
C GLY A 15 -38.24 7.15 5.25
N ARG A 16 -37.78 6.32 4.30
CA ARG A 16 -38.58 5.25 3.68
C ARG A 16 -37.72 4.14 3.09
N ALA A 17 -38.33 2.99 2.83
CA ALA A 17 -37.71 1.97 2.00
C ALA A 17 -37.51 2.50 0.56
N LEU A 18 -36.36 2.15 -0.03
CA LEU A 18 -36.10 2.40 -1.44
C LEU A 18 -36.79 1.34 -2.30
N SER A 19 -37.26 1.73 -3.48
CA SER A 19 -37.75 0.79 -4.48
C SER A 19 -36.61 -0.03 -5.08
N THR A 20 -36.94 -1.16 -5.71
CA THR A 20 -35.95 -2.01 -6.39
C THR A 20 -35.15 -1.25 -7.46
N SER A 21 -35.78 -0.35 -8.20
CA SER A 21 -35.10 0.48 -9.22
C SER A 21 -34.14 1.48 -8.59
N GLU A 22 -34.53 2.11 -7.48
CA GLU A 22 -33.66 3.03 -6.71
C GLU A 22 -32.44 2.32 -6.14
N ILE A 23 -32.62 1.12 -5.58
CA ILE A 23 -31.52 0.28 -5.07
C ILE A 23 -30.54 -0.06 -6.18
N ASN A 24 -31.05 -0.49 -7.34
CA ASN A 24 -30.22 -0.84 -8.49
C ASN A 24 -29.47 0.38 -9.04
N LEU A 25 -30.15 1.53 -9.17
CA LEU A 25 -29.54 2.77 -9.60
C LEU A 25 -28.41 3.19 -8.67
N ARG A 26 -28.67 3.20 -7.34
CA ARG A 26 -27.67 3.53 -6.32
C ARG A 26 -26.45 2.60 -6.42
N ARG A 27 -26.66 1.30 -6.56
CA ARG A 27 -25.58 0.31 -6.72
C ARG A 27 -24.74 0.60 -7.96
N GLN A 28 -25.37 0.83 -9.11
CA GLN A 28 -24.68 1.12 -10.37
C GLN A 28 -23.87 2.42 -10.28
N LEU A 29 -24.45 3.49 -9.71
CA LEU A 29 -23.76 4.76 -9.55
C LEU A 29 -22.57 4.64 -8.60
N LYS A 30 -22.70 3.94 -7.46
CA LYS A 30 -21.58 3.69 -6.54
C LYS A 30 -20.44 2.94 -7.23
N SER A 31 -20.77 1.89 -7.99
CA SER A 31 -19.76 1.14 -8.77
C SER A 31 -19.04 2.03 -9.79
N ARG A 32 -19.79 2.84 -10.55
CA ARG A 32 -19.21 3.74 -11.56
C ARG A 32 -18.30 4.80 -10.95
N VAL A 33 -18.71 5.41 -9.84
CA VAL A 33 -17.89 6.38 -9.10
C VAL A 33 -16.59 5.74 -8.62
N MET A 34 -16.65 4.55 -8.03
CA MET A 34 -15.46 3.81 -7.60
C MET A 34 -14.54 3.47 -8.78
N GLY A 35 -15.10 3.00 -9.90
CA GLY A 35 -14.33 2.71 -11.11
C GLY A 35 -13.60 3.95 -11.64
N LEU A 36 -14.28 5.10 -11.71
CA LEU A 36 -13.66 6.37 -12.12
C LEU A 36 -12.55 6.81 -11.16
N ALA A 37 -12.76 6.67 -9.84
CA ALA A 37 -11.74 7.02 -8.85
C ALA A 37 -10.48 6.15 -8.98
N VAL A 38 -10.64 4.86 -9.30
CA VAL A 38 -9.51 3.95 -9.58
C VAL A 38 -8.74 4.40 -10.82
N ILE A 39 -9.45 4.71 -11.92
CA ILE A 39 -8.84 5.19 -13.16
C ILE A 39 -8.10 6.51 -12.93
N GLU A 40 -8.70 7.44 -12.22
CA GLU A 40 -8.08 8.75 -11.92
C GLU A 40 -6.82 8.58 -11.07
N ARG A 41 -6.86 7.70 -10.06
CA ARG A 41 -5.69 7.35 -9.23
C ARG A 41 -4.57 6.75 -10.10
N ALA A 42 -4.91 5.83 -11.00
CA ALA A 42 -3.96 5.23 -11.93
C ALA A 42 -3.33 6.29 -12.84
N ARG A 43 -4.14 7.18 -13.42
CA ARG A 43 -3.69 8.30 -14.26
C ARG A 43 -2.74 9.23 -13.50
N LYS A 44 -3.09 9.64 -12.28
CA LYS A 44 -2.22 10.48 -11.43
C LYS A 44 -0.88 9.81 -11.13
N ARG A 45 -0.90 8.50 -10.84
CA ARG A 45 0.32 7.71 -10.61
C ARG A 45 1.19 7.63 -11.86
N GLN A 46 0.60 7.38 -13.02
CA GLN A 46 1.31 7.35 -14.31
C GLN A 46 1.92 8.71 -14.64
N ALA A 47 1.16 9.80 -14.50
CA ALA A 47 1.64 11.16 -14.74
C ALA A 47 2.82 11.53 -13.81
N SER A 48 2.73 11.18 -12.52
CA SER A 48 3.84 11.35 -11.58
C SER A 48 5.07 10.52 -11.97
N ARG A 49 4.88 9.27 -12.40
CA ARG A 49 5.99 8.43 -12.89
C ARG A 49 6.66 9.02 -14.12
N ILE A 50 5.89 9.47 -15.11
CA ILE A 50 6.43 10.11 -16.33
C ILE A 50 7.22 11.36 -15.95
N THR A 51 6.67 12.19 -15.05
CA THR A 51 7.37 13.39 -14.55
C THR A 51 8.68 13.02 -13.87
N ASN A 52 8.68 11.99 -13.01
CA ASN A 52 9.88 11.51 -12.34
C ASN A 52 10.91 10.88 -13.31
N LEU A 53 10.47 10.22 -14.37
CA LEU A 53 11.36 9.68 -15.39
C LEU A 53 11.99 10.79 -16.22
N ARG A 54 11.19 11.75 -16.68
CA ARG A 54 11.66 12.92 -17.46
C ARG A 54 12.63 13.79 -16.65
N ALA A 55 12.31 14.02 -15.38
CA ALA A 55 13.18 14.80 -14.52
C ALA A 55 14.36 13.97 -13.99
N GLY A 56 14.35 12.64 -14.13
CA GLY A 56 15.37 11.71 -13.59
C GLY A 56 16.77 11.91 -14.18
N ASP A 57 16.86 12.46 -15.40
CA ASP A 57 18.14 12.88 -16.00
C ASP A 57 18.63 14.24 -15.49
N ALA A 58 17.76 15.01 -14.82
CA ALA A 58 18.13 16.25 -14.18
C ALA A 58 18.46 16.01 -12.70
N LYS A 59 19.65 16.42 -12.26
CA LYS A 59 20.06 16.46 -10.84
C LYS A 59 19.29 17.53 -10.05
N THR A 60 17.98 17.38 -9.91
CA THR A 60 17.15 18.35 -9.19
C THR A 60 17.14 18.07 -7.68
N LYS A 61 16.99 19.14 -6.87
CA LYS A 61 16.81 19.05 -5.41
C LYS A 61 15.67 18.09 -5.02
N TYR A 62 14.64 17.98 -5.86
CA TYR A 62 13.52 17.06 -5.65
C TYR A 62 13.94 15.59 -5.63
N PHE A 63 14.81 15.14 -6.55
CA PHE A 63 15.29 13.74 -6.55
C PHE A 63 16.10 13.42 -5.30
N HIS A 64 17.00 14.33 -4.92
CA HIS A 64 17.77 14.15 -3.69
C HIS A 64 16.86 14.05 -2.47
N LEU A 65 15.83 14.89 -2.36
CA LEU A 65 14.84 14.79 -1.29
C LEU A 65 14.10 13.44 -1.30
N LYS A 66 13.71 12.95 -2.48
CA LYS A 66 12.99 11.68 -2.61
C LYS A 66 13.86 10.48 -2.26
N VAL A 67 15.07 10.42 -2.82
CA VAL A 67 16.06 9.35 -2.56
C VAL A 67 16.48 9.37 -1.09
N ASN A 68 16.80 10.53 -0.51
CA ASN A 68 17.16 10.62 0.90
C ASN A 68 15.98 10.29 1.81
N GLY A 69 14.76 10.66 1.44
CA GLY A 69 13.55 10.23 2.13
C GLY A 69 13.40 8.70 2.14
N GLN A 70 13.61 8.06 0.99
CA GLN A 70 13.58 6.60 0.89
C GLN A 70 14.70 5.94 1.67
N ARG A 71 15.93 6.49 1.63
CA ARG A 71 17.07 6.01 2.42
C ARG A 71 16.74 6.06 3.92
N ARG A 72 16.19 7.18 4.42
CA ARG A 72 15.76 7.30 5.83
C ARG A 72 14.65 6.32 6.19
N LYS A 73 13.66 6.13 5.31
CA LYS A 73 12.56 5.17 5.53
C LYS A 73 13.05 3.72 5.59
N ASN A 74 14.01 3.35 4.74
CA ASN A 74 14.56 2.00 4.68
C ASN A 74 15.69 1.76 5.69
N PHE A 75 16.15 2.79 6.39
CA PHE A 75 17.23 2.67 7.34
C PHE A 75 16.75 1.94 8.60
N ILE A 76 17.27 0.73 8.81
CA ILE A 76 17.05 -0.03 10.03
C ILE A 76 17.92 0.58 11.13
N GLN A 77 17.30 1.41 11.99
CA GLN A 77 18.00 2.08 13.09
C GLN A 77 18.56 1.09 14.10
N ARG A 78 17.74 0.13 14.53
CA ARG A 78 18.10 -0.92 15.50
C ARG A 78 17.33 -2.20 15.23
N LEU A 79 17.90 -3.33 15.60
CA LEU A 79 17.24 -4.64 15.62
C LEU A 79 17.21 -5.19 17.04
N LYS A 80 16.17 -5.93 17.38
CA LYS A 80 16.08 -6.61 18.68
C LYS A 80 16.59 -8.04 18.52
N ASP A 81 17.46 -8.45 19.42
CA ASP A 81 17.96 -9.83 19.53
C ASP A 81 17.80 -10.28 20.98
N GLY A 82 16.89 -11.23 21.22
CA GLY A 82 16.42 -11.57 22.55
C GLY A 82 15.84 -10.35 23.28
N GLN A 83 16.50 -9.91 24.35
CA GLN A 83 16.13 -8.72 25.14
C GLN A 83 16.99 -7.48 24.84
N LEU A 84 18.00 -7.58 23.97
CA LEU A 84 18.93 -6.51 23.70
C LEU A 84 18.63 -5.82 22.36
N TRP A 85 18.79 -4.49 22.32
CA TRP A 85 18.74 -3.72 21.09
C TRP A 85 20.14 -3.56 20.51
N LYS A 86 20.31 -3.94 19.25
CA LYS A 86 21.56 -3.79 18.49
C LYS A 86 21.42 -2.64 17.49
N THR A 87 22.34 -1.68 17.56
CA THR A 87 22.36 -0.49 16.71
C THR A 87 23.48 -0.51 15.67
N ARG A 88 24.61 -1.17 15.98
CA ARG A 88 25.78 -1.30 15.09
C ARG A 88 25.41 -2.11 13.84
N HIS A 89 26.03 -1.75 12.72
CA HIS A 89 25.76 -2.40 11.44
C HIS A 89 26.20 -3.87 11.42
N GLU A 90 27.37 -4.18 11.96
CA GLU A 90 27.91 -5.55 12.07
C GLU A 90 26.94 -6.47 12.85
N ASP A 91 26.44 -6.01 14.00
CA ASP A 91 25.48 -6.77 14.81
C ASP A 91 24.19 -7.06 14.03
N LYS A 92 23.66 -6.04 13.34
CA LYS A 92 22.44 -6.16 12.53
C LYS A 92 22.62 -7.17 11.40
N GLU A 93 23.79 -7.20 10.76
CA GLU A 93 24.11 -8.16 9.70
C GLU A 93 24.09 -9.60 10.22
N VAL A 94 24.75 -9.85 11.37
CA VAL A 94 24.78 -11.18 11.99
C VAL A 94 23.37 -11.65 12.34
N ILE A 95 22.55 -10.78 12.96
CA ILE A 95 21.17 -11.11 13.32
C ILE A 95 20.36 -11.50 12.09
N ILE A 96 20.41 -10.68 11.04
CA ILE A 96 19.67 -10.91 9.79
C ILE A 96 20.11 -12.24 9.15
N ARG A 97 21.43 -12.46 9.04
CA ARG A 97 21.98 -13.69 8.46
C ARG A 97 21.51 -14.93 9.23
N ASN A 98 21.67 -14.94 10.55
CA ASN A 98 21.30 -16.08 11.39
C ASN A 98 19.80 -16.37 11.32
N HIS A 99 18.96 -15.32 11.34
CA HIS A 99 17.51 -15.45 11.23
C HIS A 99 17.09 -16.13 9.92
N PHE A 100 17.60 -15.64 8.78
CA PHE A 100 17.24 -16.22 7.49
C PHE A 100 17.88 -17.58 7.25
N GLN A 101 19.08 -17.84 7.76
CA GLN A 101 19.67 -19.18 7.73
C GLN A 101 18.79 -20.20 8.47
N ALA A 102 18.24 -19.84 9.64
CA ALA A 102 17.37 -20.74 10.39
C ALA A 102 16.04 -21.02 9.69
N ILE A 103 15.42 -20.00 9.09
CA ILE A 103 14.11 -20.15 8.43
C ILE A 103 14.22 -20.78 7.04
N MET A 104 15.30 -20.52 6.32
CA MET A 104 15.55 -21.08 4.98
C MET A 104 16.26 -22.45 5.04
N ALA A 105 16.63 -22.93 6.22
CA ALA A 105 17.15 -24.28 6.38
C ALA A 105 16.11 -25.30 5.90
N SER A 106 16.57 -26.42 5.33
CA SER A 106 15.70 -27.50 4.88
C SER A 106 14.74 -27.91 6.00
N PRO A 107 13.42 -28.02 5.73
CA PRO A 107 12.47 -28.44 6.74
C PRO A 107 12.86 -29.82 7.28
N SER A 108 12.69 -30.02 8.58
CA SER A 108 12.86 -31.33 9.20
C SER A 108 11.98 -32.36 8.50
N GLN A 109 12.47 -33.60 8.40
CA GLN A 109 11.77 -34.71 7.78
C GLN A 109 10.34 -34.80 8.36
N ARG A 110 9.32 -34.63 7.51
CA ARG A 110 7.93 -34.71 7.95
C ARG A 110 7.69 -36.12 8.50
N SER A 111 7.26 -36.26 9.75
CA SER A 111 6.70 -37.54 10.18
C SER A 111 5.41 -37.72 9.39
N ILE A 112 5.37 -38.80 8.62
CA ILE A 112 4.13 -39.28 8.04
C ILE A 112 3.58 -40.19 9.13
N ASP A 113 2.53 -39.74 9.81
CA ASP A 113 1.79 -40.60 10.72
C ASP A 113 1.12 -41.69 9.88
N PHE A 114 1.41 -42.95 10.19
CA PHE A 114 0.81 -44.13 9.55
C PHE A 114 -0.54 -44.46 10.17
#